data_AF-A0A650CXT0-F1
#
_entry.id   AF-A0A650CXT0-F1
#
_cell.length_a   1.000
_cell.length_b   1.000
_cell.length_c   1.000
_cell.angle_alpha   90.00
_cell.angle_beta   90.00
_cell.angle_gamma   90.00
#
_symmetry.space_group_name_H-M   'P 1'
#
loop_
_entity.id
_entity.type
_entity.pdbx_description
1 polymer ?
#
loop_
_entity_poly.entity_id
_entity_poly.type
_entity_poly.pdbx_seq_one_letter_code
_entity_poly.pdbx_strand_id
1 'polypeptide(L)'
;MNIILGGGISGLLLASLNKEESLILELQHEVGGLFATEEISGTNISIIPPIVSNPNFMEGLKYHEYNPRIIYEKSKYLKDKICKECETFPSWLDFAGKKFWIDNFSEIISNLSKGVKIINEYPIIIKDKKIITNKGRSVIFDKIYNTISRKELLKLVGYNDPNLKSVSAFITILITKGEKEWDVYINGDTGIVFSHIIRKNIEDDIFVNYIYSFFTSRLPDIKKVFSDLKRTHLFSRDEILAYRSHVIKDAILYGTPSVELDFIKNCGRLGLWKNISLEEAVYLVRKC
;
A
#
# COMPACT_ATOMS: atom_id res chain seq x y z
N MET A 1 18.56 3.95 21.82
CA MET A 1 18.06 3.09 20.72
C MET A 1 16.63 3.45 20.32
N ASN A 2 16.49 3.84 19.07
CA ASN A 2 15.22 4.10 18.40
C ASN A 2 14.70 2.82 17.76
N ILE A 3 13.42 2.52 17.97
CA ILE A 3 12.75 1.42 17.29
C ILE A 3 11.83 1.98 16.23
N ILE A 4 11.96 1.49 15.00
CA ILE A 4 11.03 1.77 13.92
C ILE A 4 10.14 0.55 13.74
N LEU A 5 8.83 0.75 13.81
CA LEU A 5 7.86 -0.32 13.54
C LEU A 5 7.45 -0.26 12.07
N GLY A 6 7.72 -1.35 11.34
CA GLY A 6 7.45 -1.52 9.91
C GLY A 6 8.62 -1.10 9.01
N GLY A 7 8.98 -1.96 8.05
CA GLY A 7 10.04 -1.73 7.06
C GLY A 7 9.50 -1.46 5.65
N GLY A 8 8.34 -0.81 5.56
CA GLY A 8 7.92 -0.13 4.32
C GLY A 8 8.83 1.05 3.99
N ILE A 9 8.62 1.70 2.84
CA ILE A 9 9.50 2.80 2.39
C ILE A 9 9.71 3.90 3.43
N SER A 10 8.66 4.28 4.18
CA SER A 10 8.77 5.26 5.26
C SER A 10 9.71 4.80 6.37
N GLY A 11 9.60 3.53 6.79
CA GLY A 11 10.43 2.96 7.84
C GLY A 11 11.89 2.81 7.42
N LEU A 12 12.11 2.35 6.19
CA LEU A 12 13.45 2.26 5.59
C LEU A 12 14.13 3.61 5.48
N LEU A 13 13.40 4.63 4.99
CA LEU A 13 13.92 5.99 4.91
C LEU A 13 14.24 6.56 6.28
N LEU A 14 13.35 6.42 7.28
CA LEU A 14 13.62 6.84 8.64
C LEU A 14 14.89 6.21 9.21
N ALA A 15 15.06 4.90 9.03
CA ALA A 15 16.24 4.19 9.51
C ALA A 15 17.51 4.66 8.78
N SER A 16 17.42 4.89 7.46
CA SER A 16 18.53 5.36 6.64
C SER A 16 18.99 6.79 6.97
N LEU A 17 18.09 7.62 7.52
CA LEU A 17 18.41 8.97 8.01
C LEU A 17 18.99 8.94 9.43
N ASN A 18 18.60 7.96 10.25
CA ASN A 18 18.99 7.82 11.66
C ASN A 18 19.98 6.64 11.86
N LYS A 19 21.05 6.60 11.05
CA LYS A 19 21.91 5.43 10.82
C LYS A 19 22.54 4.78 12.06
N GLU A 20 22.76 5.53 13.14
CA GLU A 20 23.62 5.05 14.24
C GLU A 20 22.86 4.37 15.39
N GLU A 21 21.53 4.48 15.49
CA GLU A 21 20.79 3.90 16.64
C GLU A 21 19.40 3.34 16.31
N SER A 22 19.11 3.04 15.05
CA SER A 22 17.78 2.59 14.64
C SER A 22 17.72 1.09 14.35
N LEU A 23 16.72 0.43 14.91
CA LEU A 23 16.37 -0.96 14.61
C LEU A 23 14.94 -1.00 14.04
N ILE A 24 14.78 -1.57 12.86
CA ILE A 24 13.46 -1.85 12.27
C ILE A 24 12.97 -3.22 12.77
N LEU A 25 11.77 -3.23 13.34
CA LEU A 25 10.98 -4.46 13.51
C LEU A 25 10.04 -4.57 12.31
N GLU A 26 10.31 -5.52 11.41
CA GLU A 26 9.47 -5.81 10.25
C GLU A 26 8.44 -6.88 10.58
N LEU A 27 7.17 -6.57 10.28
CA LEU A 27 6.02 -7.38 10.59
C LEU A 27 5.64 -8.30 9.41
N GLN A 28 6.07 -7.96 8.21
CA GLN A 28 5.82 -8.70 6.98
C GLN A 28 6.97 -9.65 6.64
N HIS A 29 6.71 -10.62 5.75
CA HIS A 29 7.76 -11.52 5.29
C HIS A 29 8.79 -10.79 4.43
N GLU A 30 8.34 -9.78 3.68
CA GLU A 30 9.15 -9.01 2.75
C GLU A 30 9.27 -7.55 3.21
N VAL A 31 10.46 -7.00 3.04
CA VAL A 31 10.77 -5.59 3.28
C VAL A 31 10.31 -4.77 2.08
N GLY A 32 9.74 -3.59 2.31
CA GLY A 32 9.20 -2.72 1.26
C GLY A 32 7.71 -2.43 1.39
N GLY A 33 7.01 -3.16 2.26
CA GLY A 33 5.58 -2.95 2.49
C GLY A 33 4.75 -3.19 1.24
N LEU A 34 3.82 -2.29 0.94
CA LEU A 34 2.95 -2.40 -0.25
C LEU A 34 3.68 -2.31 -1.59
N PHE A 35 4.92 -1.85 -1.60
CA PHE A 35 5.74 -1.78 -2.81
C PHE A 35 6.78 -2.90 -2.90
N ALA A 36 6.71 -3.89 -2.01
CA ALA A 36 7.43 -5.14 -2.21
C ALA A 36 7.00 -5.79 -3.54
N THR A 37 7.92 -6.54 -4.14
CA THR A 37 7.71 -7.23 -5.41
C THR A 37 7.65 -8.71 -5.21
N GLU A 38 6.70 -9.35 -5.89
CA GLU A 38 6.56 -10.80 -5.91
C GLU A 38 6.76 -11.34 -7.32
N GLU A 39 7.30 -12.55 -7.41
CA GLU A 39 7.36 -13.27 -8.67
C GLU A 39 5.99 -13.87 -9.01
N ILE A 40 5.50 -13.55 -10.22
CA ILE A 40 4.27 -14.12 -10.79
C ILE A 40 4.60 -14.54 -12.22
N SER A 41 4.60 -15.85 -12.47
CA SER A 41 4.93 -16.44 -13.78
C SER A 41 6.27 -15.98 -14.36
N GLY A 42 7.31 -15.89 -13.52
CA GLY A 42 8.66 -15.47 -13.94
C GLY A 42 8.88 -13.97 -14.04
N THR A 43 7.85 -13.14 -13.77
CA THR A 43 7.97 -11.68 -13.76
C THR A 43 7.86 -11.14 -12.34
N ASN A 44 8.79 -10.25 -11.95
CA ASN A 44 8.72 -9.55 -10.66
C ASN A 44 7.76 -8.36 -10.74
N ILE A 45 6.72 -8.39 -9.91
CA ILE A 45 5.61 -7.44 -9.97
C ILE A 45 5.38 -6.86 -8.58
N SER A 46 5.33 -5.52 -8.48
CA SER A 46 4.99 -4.82 -7.25
C SER A 46 3.57 -5.15 -6.80
N ILE A 47 3.30 -5.24 -5.50
CA ILE A 47 1.94 -5.54 -5.00
C ILE A 47 0.92 -4.46 -5.40
N ILE A 48 1.36 -3.19 -5.45
CA ILE A 48 0.57 -2.06 -5.97
C ILE A 48 1.31 -1.33 -7.09
N PRO A 49 0.62 -0.63 -8.00
CA PRO A 49 1.26 0.20 -9.02
C PRO A 49 2.13 1.30 -8.39
N PRO A 50 3.42 1.42 -8.75
CA PRO A 50 4.29 2.50 -8.30
C PRO A 50 4.07 3.76 -9.15
N ILE A 51 2.84 4.27 -9.14
CA ILE A 51 2.44 5.48 -9.87
C ILE A 51 2.56 6.69 -8.95
N VAL A 52 3.19 7.75 -9.46
CA VAL A 52 3.40 9.02 -8.76
C VAL A 52 3.00 10.21 -9.64
N SER A 53 2.76 11.36 -9.03
CA SER A 53 2.46 12.63 -9.73
C SER A 53 3.73 13.48 -9.93
N ASN A 54 4.74 13.29 -9.09
CA ASN A 54 6.06 13.92 -9.26
C ASN A 54 7.15 12.88 -9.06
N PRO A 55 8.00 12.56 -10.07
CA PRO A 55 9.03 11.54 -9.94
C PRO A 55 10.32 12.06 -9.27
N ASN A 56 10.46 13.37 -9.04
CA ASN A 56 11.68 13.97 -8.47
C ASN A 56 11.72 13.98 -6.93
N PHE A 57 10.86 13.22 -6.27
CA PHE A 57 10.78 13.17 -4.80
C PHE A 57 11.94 12.38 -4.15
N MET A 58 12.59 11.51 -4.93
CA MET A 58 13.72 10.68 -4.49
C MET A 58 14.74 10.53 -5.61
N GLU A 59 16.02 10.52 -5.24
CA GLU A 59 17.12 10.32 -6.19
C GLU A 59 17.17 8.87 -6.71
N GLY A 60 17.65 8.69 -7.94
CA GLY A 60 17.87 7.37 -8.54
C GLY A 60 16.63 6.69 -9.11
N LEU A 61 15.47 7.36 -9.11
CA LEU A 61 14.25 6.83 -9.74
C LEU A 61 14.38 6.83 -11.27
N LYS A 62 14.12 5.68 -11.88
CA LYS A 62 13.91 5.50 -13.32
C LYS A 62 12.40 5.44 -13.56
N TYR A 63 11.92 6.25 -14.48
CA TYR A 63 10.48 6.40 -14.71
C TYR A 63 10.19 6.80 -16.15
N HIS A 64 8.94 6.59 -16.54
CA HIS A 64 8.36 7.14 -17.76
C HIS A 64 7.02 7.84 -17.45
N GLU A 65 6.62 8.73 -18.35
CA GLU A 65 5.31 9.37 -18.28
C GLU A 65 4.22 8.32 -18.53
N TYR A 66 3.26 8.25 -17.62
CA TYR A 66 2.13 7.34 -17.68
C TYR A 66 0.87 8.13 -18.04
N ASN A 67 0.47 8.02 -19.30
CA ASN A 67 -0.69 8.72 -19.87
C ASN A 67 -1.81 7.73 -20.17
N PRO A 68 -2.55 7.26 -19.16
CA PRO A 68 -3.54 6.22 -19.33
C PRO A 68 -4.75 6.70 -20.13
N ARG A 69 -5.26 5.85 -21.02
CA ARG A 69 -6.62 5.94 -21.56
C ARG A 69 -7.59 5.43 -20.49
N ILE A 70 -8.47 6.32 -20.01
CA ILE A 70 -9.35 6.04 -18.87
C ILE A 70 -10.79 5.86 -19.34
N ILE A 71 -11.42 4.76 -18.94
CA ILE A 71 -12.86 4.53 -19.11
C ILE A 71 -13.55 4.64 -17.75
N TYR A 72 -14.66 5.40 -17.72
CA TYR A 72 -15.52 5.54 -16.54
C TYR A 72 -16.89 4.95 -16.80
N GLU A 73 -17.35 4.09 -15.89
CA GLU A 73 -18.71 3.57 -15.88
C GLU A 73 -19.42 3.91 -14.57
N LYS A 74 -20.63 4.48 -14.68
CA LYS A 74 -21.49 4.82 -13.53
C LYS A 74 -20.75 5.61 -12.43
N SER A 75 -19.87 6.53 -12.81
CA SER A 75 -18.96 7.29 -11.91
C SER A 75 -19.67 7.97 -10.74
N LYS A 76 -20.92 8.39 -10.91
CA LYS A 76 -21.75 8.99 -9.84
C LYS A 76 -21.90 8.12 -8.58
N TYR A 77 -21.75 6.79 -8.68
CA TYR A 77 -21.87 5.86 -7.54
C TYR A 77 -20.50 5.44 -6.97
N LEU A 78 -19.40 5.94 -7.52
CA LEU A 78 -18.05 5.50 -7.14
C LEU A 78 -17.73 5.80 -5.68
N LYS A 79 -18.16 6.97 -5.18
CA LYS A 79 -17.99 7.37 -3.77
C LYS A 79 -18.64 6.38 -2.82
N ASP A 80 -19.92 6.08 -3.04
CA ASP A 80 -20.66 5.14 -2.20
C ASP A 80 -20.07 3.73 -2.25
N LYS A 81 -19.59 3.30 -3.41
CA LYS A 81 -18.97 1.99 -3.61
C LYS A 81 -17.65 1.82 -2.88
N ILE A 82 -16.81 2.86 -2.84
CA ILE A 82 -15.47 2.78 -2.26
C ILE A 82 -15.48 3.18 -0.79
N CYS A 83 -16.02 4.36 -0.50
CA CYS A 83 -16.08 4.90 0.85
C CYS A 83 -17.09 6.05 0.93
N LYS A 84 -18.33 5.73 1.31
CA LYS A 84 -19.40 6.72 1.50
C LYS A 84 -19.04 7.77 2.57
N GLU A 85 -18.38 7.33 3.64
CA GLU A 85 -18.01 8.15 4.80
C GLU A 85 -16.75 9.00 4.56
N CYS A 86 -15.98 8.73 3.51
CA CYS A 86 -14.77 9.49 3.23
C CYS A 86 -15.11 10.85 2.63
N GLU A 87 -14.48 11.90 3.14
CA GLU A 87 -14.62 13.25 2.56
C GLU A 87 -14.04 13.30 1.16
N THR A 88 -12.80 12.83 1.00
CA THR A 88 -12.05 12.76 -0.25
C THR A 88 -11.48 11.36 -0.48
N PHE A 89 -11.25 11.03 -1.75
CA PHE A 89 -10.48 9.84 -2.10
C PHE A 89 -8.98 10.10 -2.01
N PRO A 90 -8.16 9.08 -1.70
CA PRO A 90 -6.71 9.20 -1.82
C PRO A 90 -6.29 9.57 -3.25
N SER A 91 -5.26 10.41 -3.37
CA SER A 91 -4.73 10.87 -4.66
C SER A 91 -4.17 9.76 -5.55
N TRP A 92 -3.83 8.59 -4.98
CA TRP A 92 -3.38 7.43 -5.76
C TRP A 92 -4.51 6.70 -6.51
N LEU A 93 -5.77 7.01 -6.20
CA LEU A 93 -6.95 6.61 -7.00
C LEU A 93 -7.35 7.67 -8.03
N ASP A 94 -6.70 8.84 -8.00
CA ASP A 94 -6.96 9.93 -8.92
C ASP A 94 -5.90 9.95 -10.03
N PHE A 95 -6.39 9.81 -11.26
CA PHE A 95 -5.59 9.81 -12.48
C PHE A 95 -5.63 11.15 -13.21
N ALA A 96 -6.19 12.21 -12.59
CA ALA A 96 -6.10 13.56 -13.11
C ALA A 96 -4.66 14.10 -13.09
N GLY A 97 -4.30 14.87 -14.11
CA GLY A 97 -2.98 15.47 -14.26
C GLY A 97 -1.91 14.49 -14.76
N LYS A 98 -0.66 14.94 -14.75
CA LYS A 98 0.48 14.12 -15.19
C LYS A 98 0.78 13.04 -14.15
N LYS A 99 1.00 11.82 -14.63
CA LYS A 99 1.39 10.67 -13.81
C LYS A 99 2.65 10.04 -14.38
N PHE A 100 3.41 9.38 -13.52
CA PHE A 100 4.65 8.70 -13.86
C PHE A 100 4.65 7.32 -13.24
N TRP A 101 5.09 6.35 -14.02
CA TRP A 101 5.31 5.00 -13.52
C TRP A 101 6.78 4.84 -13.17
N ILE A 102 7.08 4.39 -11.95
CA ILE A 102 8.45 4.10 -11.55
C ILE A 102 8.81 2.66 -11.93
N ASP A 103 9.86 2.50 -12.74
CA ASP A 103 10.27 1.20 -13.28
C ASP A 103 11.24 0.45 -12.35
N ASN A 104 12.00 1.16 -11.51
CA ASN A 104 13.03 0.56 -10.65
C ASN A 104 12.74 0.65 -9.15
N PHE A 105 11.47 0.69 -8.75
CA PHE A 105 11.12 0.90 -7.34
C PHE A 105 11.62 -0.23 -6.41
N SER A 106 11.66 -1.47 -6.90
CA SER A 106 12.22 -2.62 -6.17
C SER A 106 13.72 -2.45 -5.88
N GLU A 107 14.48 -1.92 -6.85
CA GLU A 107 15.90 -1.60 -6.71
C GLU A 107 16.11 -0.55 -5.61
N ILE A 108 15.27 0.48 -5.57
CA ILE A 108 15.30 1.52 -4.55
C ILE A 108 15.08 0.93 -3.15
N ILE A 109 14.05 0.10 -2.97
CA ILE A 109 13.77 -0.57 -1.69
C ILE A 109 14.94 -1.46 -1.26
N SER A 110 15.50 -2.24 -2.19
CA SER A 110 16.66 -3.10 -1.92
C SER A 110 17.89 -2.29 -1.50
N ASN A 111 18.15 -1.15 -2.14
CA ASN A 111 19.29 -0.31 -1.79
C ASN A 111 19.11 0.39 -0.43
N LEU A 112 17.88 0.83 -0.11
CA LEU A 112 17.57 1.39 1.21
C LEU A 112 17.73 0.36 2.34
N SER A 113 17.42 -0.91 2.09
CA SER A 113 17.47 -1.95 3.11
C SER A 113 18.89 -2.43 3.46
N LYS A 114 19.85 -2.35 2.53
CA LYS A 114 21.25 -2.80 2.74
C LYS A 114 21.96 -2.07 3.89
N GLY A 115 21.59 -0.82 4.17
CA GLY A 115 22.25 0.03 5.16
C GLY A 115 21.59 0.07 6.53
N VAL A 116 20.56 -0.74 6.78
CA VAL A 116 19.72 -0.63 7.98
C VAL A 116 19.61 -1.96 8.72
N LYS A 117 19.54 -1.91 10.05
CA LYS A 117 19.35 -3.09 10.89
C LYS A 117 17.86 -3.47 10.93
N ILE A 118 17.52 -4.60 10.32
CA ILE A 118 16.14 -5.11 10.25
C ILE A 118 16.06 -6.45 10.99
N ILE A 119 15.04 -6.62 11.82
CA ILE A 119 14.67 -7.89 12.44
C ILE A 119 13.25 -8.25 11.98
N ASN A 120 13.11 -9.42 11.36
CA ASN A 120 11.83 -10.00 10.96
C ASN A 120 11.15 -10.68 12.16
N GLU A 121 10.65 -9.83 13.06
CA GLU A 121 9.88 -10.18 14.26
C GLU A 121 8.83 -9.10 14.49
N TYR A 122 7.57 -9.51 14.68
CA TYR A 122 6.50 -8.57 14.96
C TYR A 122 6.32 -8.36 16.48
N PRO A 123 6.04 -7.13 16.91
CA PRO A 123 5.71 -6.84 18.30
C PRO A 123 4.39 -7.51 18.69
N ILE A 124 4.31 -8.03 19.92
CA ILE A 124 3.08 -8.54 20.53
C ILE A 124 2.55 -7.56 21.58
N ILE A 125 3.44 -7.00 22.40
CA ILE A 125 3.13 -6.04 23.46
C ILE A 125 4.23 -4.99 23.55
N ILE A 126 3.83 -3.74 23.83
CA ILE A 126 4.72 -2.62 24.14
C ILE A 126 4.36 -2.14 25.54
N LYS A 127 5.26 -2.30 26.50
CA LYS A 127 5.03 -1.94 27.91
C LYS A 127 6.36 -1.64 28.62
N ASP A 128 6.35 -0.71 29.57
CA ASP A 128 7.49 -0.45 30.46
C ASP A 128 8.82 -0.21 29.71
N LYS A 129 8.78 0.61 28.64
CA LYS A 129 9.90 0.89 27.71
C LYS A 129 10.52 -0.35 27.04
N LYS A 130 9.74 -1.44 26.94
CA LYS A 130 10.13 -2.68 26.28
C LYS A 130 9.10 -3.08 25.22
N ILE A 131 9.61 -3.67 24.14
CA ILE A 131 8.81 -4.36 23.13
C ILE A 131 9.08 -5.85 23.30
N ILE A 132 8.00 -6.62 23.46
CA ILE A 132 8.06 -8.09 23.44
C ILE A 132 7.64 -8.57 22.07
N THR A 133 8.50 -9.33 21.40
CA THR A 133 8.23 -9.84 20.05
C THR A 133 7.63 -11.23 20.06
N ASN A 134 7.13 -11.68 18.91
CA ASN A 134 6.60 -13.02 18.71
C ASN A 134 7.59 -14.17 18.91
N LYS A 135 8.90 -13.87 18.91
CA LYS A 135 9.95 -14.85 19.22
C LYS A 135 10.43 -14.77 20.68
N GLY A 136 9.73 -14.03 21.54
CA GLY A 136 10.08 -13.87 22.95
C GLY A 136 11.24 -12.91 23.20
N ARG A 137 11.74 -12.21 22.17
CA ARG A 137 12.77 -11.20 22.33
C ARG A 137 12.20 -10.00 23.08
N SER A 138 12.97 -9.49 24.04
CA SER A 138 12.69 -8.21 24.70
C SER A 138 13.64 -7.15 24.18
N VAL A 139 13.09 -6.06 23.64
CA VAL A 139 13.85 -4.95 23.06
C VAL A 139 13.54 -3.69 23.85
N ILE A 140 14.55 -3.11 24.49
CA ILE A 140 14.43 -1.83 25.21
C ILE A 140 14.49 -0.69 24.19
N PHE A 141 13.65 0.33 24.37
CA PHE A 141 13.61 1.50 23.50
C PHE A 141 13.61 2.80 24.30
N ASP A 142 14.18 3.84 23.69
CA ASP A 142 14.05 5.21 24.16
C ASP A 142 12.86 5.89 23.49
N LYS A 143 12.70 5.63 22.18
CA LYS A 143 11.65 6.18 21.35
C LYS A 143 11.19 5.19 20.29
N ILE A 144 9.90 5.19 20.01
CA ILE A 144 9.30 4.43 18.93
C ILE A 144 8.93 5.37 17.79
N TYR A 145 9.33 5.03 16.58
CA TYR A 145 8.88 5.64 15.34
C TYR A 145 7.85 4.69 14.72
N ASN A 146 6.59 5.10 14.73
CA ASN A 146 5.51 4.28 14.23
C ASN A 146 5.27 4.56 12.75
N THR A 147 5.50 3.55 11.89
CA THR A 147 5.09 3.57 10.48
C THR A 147 4.03 2.53 10.12
N ILE A 148 3.60 1.72 11.10
CA ILE A 148 2.51 0.75 10.96
C ILE A 148 1.15 1.41 11.18
N SER A 149 0.08 0.62 11.01
CA SER A 149 -1.29 1.03 11.35
C SER A 149 -1.35 1.52 12.79
N ARG A 150 -1.85 2.75 12.97
CA ARG A 150 -2.07 3.32 14.31
C ARG A 150 -3.04 2.48 15.15
N LYS A 151 -4.01 1.80 14.51
CA LYS A 151 -4.89 0.82 15.18
C LYS A 151 -4.10 -0.33 15.79
N GLU A 152 -3.19 -0.91 15.01
CA GLU A 152 -2.33 -2.01 15.47
C GLU A 152 -1.38 -1.52 16.57
N LEU A 153 -0.75 -0.35 16.40
CA LEU A 153 0.08 0.26 17.43
C LEU A 153 -0.67 0.42 18.76
N LEU A 154 -1.86 1.03 18.73
CA LEU A 154 -2.64 1.27 19.94
C LEU A 154 -3.01 -0.05 20.63
N LYS A 155 -3.37 -1.08 19.85
CA LYS A 155 -3.62 -2.41 20.39
C LYS A 155 -2.40 -2.99 21.12
N LEU A 156 -1.19 -2.80 20.58
CA LEU A 156 0.06 -3.29 21.20
C LEU A 156 0.37 -2.62 22.55
N VAL A 157 -0.07 -1.37 22.76
CA VAL A 157 0.06 -0.64 24.03
C VAL A 157 -1.18 -0.76 24.93
N GLY A 158 -2.17 -1.57 24.55
CA GLY A 158 -3.38 -1.79 25.34
C GLY A 158 -4.45 -0.70 25.24
N TYR A 159 -4.40 0.14 24.21
CA TYR A 159 -5.40 1.17 23.92
C TYR A 159 -6.23 0.82 22.68
N ASN A 160 -7.40 1.45 22.56
CA ASN A 160 -8.19 1.44 21.34
C ASN A 160 -8.71 2.84 21.09
N ASP A 161 -8.65 3.30 19.83
CA ASP A 161 -9.21 4.58 19.42
C ASP A 161 -10.36 4.31 18.42
N PRO A 162 -11.62 4.42 18.87
CA PRO A 162 -12.79 4.16 18.02
C PRO A 162 -12.96 5.17 16.89
N ASN A 163 -12.28 6.33 16.95
CA ASN A 163 -12.33 7.35 15.91
C ASN A 163 -11.49 6.97 14.69
N LEU A 164 -10.55 6.03 14.83
CA LEU A 164 -9.76 5.53 13.71
C LEU A 164 -10.63 4.57 12.89
N LYS A 165 -11.02 4.98 11.69
CA LYS A 165 -11.80 4.17 10.76
C LYS A 165 -11.04 4.00 9.44
N SER A 166 -11.35 2.92 8.73
CA SER A 166 -10.64 2.61 7.49
C SER A 166 -11.43 1.69 6.58
N VAL A 167 -11.11 1.76 5.29
CA VAL A 167 -11.56 0.82 4.26
C VAL A 167 -10.36 -0.03 3.88
N SER A 168 -10.57 -1.35 3.79
CA SER A 168 -9.56 -2.29 3.29
C SER A 168 -9.71 -2.49 1.78
N ALA A 169 -8.65 -2.93 1.12
CA ALA A 169 -8.66 -3.27 -0.29
C ALA A 169 -8.29 -4.75 -0.48
N PHE A 170 -9.06 -5.45 -1.29
CA PHE A 170 -8.69 -6.72 -1.88
C PHE A 170 -8.15 -6.43 -3.27
N ILE A 171 -6.86 -6.67 -3.48
CA ILE A 171 -6.19 -6.47 -4.76
C ILE A 171 -6.05 -7.83 -5.43
N THR A 172 -6.48 -7.93 -6.68
CA THR A 172 -6.17 -9.05 -7.56
C THR A 172 -5.22 -8.56 -8.63
N ILE A 173 -4.02 -9.15 -8.70
CA ILE A 173 -3.03 -8.92 -9.74
C ILE A 173 -3.26 -10.00 -10.81
N LEU A 174 -3.66 -9.61 -12.01
CA LEU A 174 -3.83 -10.52 -13.15
C LEU A 174 -2.76 -10.28 -14.21
N ILE A 175 -2.14 -11.36 -14.68
CA ILE A 175 -1.31 -11.35 -15.88
C ILE A 175 -2.18 -11.80 -17.04
N THR A 176 -2.26 -10.97 -18.07
CA THR A 176 -3.11 -11.21 -19.22
C THR A 176 -2.36 -11.03 -20.52
N LYS A 177 -2.80 -11.72 -21.56
CA LYS A 177 -2.42 -11.49 -22.96
C LYS A 177 -3.50 -10.68 -23.69
N GLY A 178 -3.11 -9.90 -24.71
CA GLY A 178 -4.04 -9.23 -25.62
C GLY A 178 -4.28 -7.77 -25.22
N GLU A 179 -4.08 -6.84 -26.15
CA GLU A 179 -4.33 -5.41 -25.93
C GLU A 179 -5.79 -5.07 -25.56
N LYS A 180 -5.96 -3.93 -24.90
CA LYS A 180 -7.27 -3.32 -24.62
C LYS A 180 -7.24 -1.85 -25.03
N GLU A 181 -8.40 -1.29 -25.32
CA GLU A 181 -8.57 0.12 -25.68
C GLU A 181 -8.42 1.09 -24.49
N TRP A 182 -8.16 0.56 -23.30
CA TRP A 182 -8.03 1.30 -22.05
C TRP A 182 -6.85 0.81 -21.22
N ASP A 183 -6.31 1.71 -20.41
CA ASP A 183 -5.23 1.44 -19.46
C ASP A 183 -5.73 1.56 -18.01
N VAL A 184 -6.77 2.36 -17.78
CA VAL A 184 -7.47 2.42 -16.49
C VAL A 184 -8.98 2.29 -16.70
N TYR A 185 -9.60 1.37 -15.99
CA TYR A 185 -11.05 1.16 -16.01
C TYR A 185 -11.63 1.40 -14.61
N ILE A 186 -12.59 2.32 -14.52
CA ILE A 186 -13.20 2.76 -13.26
C ILE A 186 -14.69 2.50 -13.30
N ASN A 187 -15.19 1.70 -12.37
CA ASN A 187 -16.58 1.25 -12.35
C ASN A 187 -17.26 1.50 -11.00
N GLY A 188 -18.26 2.39 -11.00
CA GLY A 188 -19.08 2.74 -9.85
C GLY A 188 -20.29 1.82 -9.60
N ASP A 189 -20.56 0.83 -10.46
CA ASP A 189 -21.72 -0.06 -10.32
C ASP A 189 -21.65 -0.86 -9.01
N THR A 190 -22.65 -0.71 -8.14
CA THR A 190 -22.75 -1.45 -6.88
C THR A 190 -22.97 -2.95 -7.09
N GLY A 191 -23.43 -3.37 -8.26
CA GLY A 191 -23.54 -4.79 -8.63
C GLY A 191 -22.21 -5.45 -9.05
N ILE A 192 -21.14 -4.67 -9.22
CA ILE A 192 -19.79 -5.13 -9.57
C ILE A 192 -18.88 -5.00 -8.36
N VAL A 193 -18.12 -6.06 -8.04
CA VAL A 193 -17.30 -6.10 -6.82
C VAL A 193 -16.04 -5.23 -6.84
N PHE A 194 -15.44 -5.00 -8.01
CA PHE A 194 -14.23 -4.17 -8.15
C PHE A 194 -14.58 -2.76 -8.61
N SER A 195 -13.78 -1.76 -8.24
CA SER A 195 -13.98 -0.37 -8.66
C SER A 195 -12.93 0.14 -9.62
N HIS A 196 -11.69 -0.37 -9.56
CA HIS A 196 -10.61 0.06 -10.42
C HIS A 196 -9.88 -1.13 -11.01
N ILE A 197 -9.48 -1.01 -12.28
CA ILE A 197 -8.47 -1.85 -12.91
C ILE A 197 -7.42 -0.92 -13.49
N ILE A 198 -6.16 -1.08 -13.08
CA ILE A 198 -5.02 -0.33 -13.59
C ILE A 198 -4.14 -1.31 -14.35
N ARG A 199 -3.88 -1.02 -15.62
CA ARG A 199 -3.20 -1.92 -16.54
C ARG A 199 -1.87 -1.33 -17.00
N LYS A 200 -0.84 -2.16 -17.09
CA LYS A 200 0.46 -1.80 -17.68
C LYS A 200 0.98 -2.94 -18.55
N ASN A 201 1.54 -2.59 -19.71
CA ASN A 201 2.31 -3.53 -20.51
C ASN A 201 3.65 -3.85 -19.81
N ILE A 202 3.97 -5.14 -19.70
CA ILE A 202 5.22 -5.62 -19.09
C ILE A 202 6.14 -6.33 -20.09
N GLU A 203 5.57 -6.88 -21.16
CA GLU A 203 6.27 -7.55 -22.25
C GLU A 203 5.34 -7.58 -23.48
N ASP A 204 5.86 -7.91 -24.66
CA ASP A 204 5.10 -7.96 -25.92
C ASP A 204 3.73 -8.65 -25.75
N ASP A 205 2.65 -7.86 -25.89
CA ASP A 205 1.25 -8.29 -25.71
C ASP A 205 0.90 -8.87 -24.32
N ILE A 206 1.78 -8.78 -23.32
CA ILE A 206 1.56 -9.22 -21.94
C ILE A 206 1.42 -8.02 -21.01
N PHE A 207 0.38 -8.07 -20.17
CA PHE A 207 0.01 -6.98 -19.30
C PHE A 207 -0.23 -7.44 -17.87
N VAL A 208 0.19 -6.62 -16.93
CA VAL A 208 -0.22 -6.70 -15.53
C VAL A 208 -1.46 -5.83 -15.31
N ASN A 209 -2.43 -6.35 -14.55
CA ASN A 209 -3.67 -5.66 -14.23
C ASN A 209 -3.88 -5.70 -12.71
N TYR A 210 -3.99 -4.53 -12.10
CA TYR A 210 -4.24 -4.35 -10.67
C TYR A 210 -5.72 -4.04 -10.46
N ILE A 211 -6.45 -5.01 -9.92
CA ILE A 211 -7.90 -4.94 -9.74
C ILE A 211 -8.20 -4.68 -8.27
N TYR A 212 -8.81 -3.54 -7.98
CA TYR A 212 -9.13 -3.10 -6.63
C TYR A 212 -10.60 -3.35 -6.29
N SER A 213 -10.83 -4.11 -5.22
CA SER A 213 -12.12 -4.26 -4.57
C SER A 213 -12.05 -3.73 -3.13
N PHE A 214 -12.72 -2.62 -2.85
CA PHE A 214 -12.74 -2.02 -1.52
C PHE A 214 -13.83 -2.61 -0.63
N PHE A 215 -13.54 -2.77 0.66
CA PHE A 215 -14.47 -3.35 1.63
C PHE A 215 -14.19 -2.88 3.06
N THR A 216 -15.23 -2.81 3.89
CA THR A 216 -15.12 -2.45 5.32
C THR A 216 -15.31 -3.63 6.26
N SER A 217 -16.18 -4.58 5.92
CA SER A 217 -16.57 -5.69 6.81
C SER A 217 -16.31 -7.07 6.20
N ARG A 218 -16.82 -7.32 4.99
CA ARG A 218 -16.73 -8.61 4.32
C ARG A 218 -15.67 -8.60 3.23
N LEU A 219 -14.68 -9.48 3.37
CA LEU A 219 -13.68 -9.72 2.33
C LEU A 219 -14.35 -10.18 1.02
N PRO A 220 -14.06 -9.56 -0.12
CA PRO A 220 -14.51 -10.02 -1.43
C PRO A 220 -14.02 -11.44 -1.75
N ASP A 221 -14.85 -12.22 -2.46
CA ASP A 221 -14.47 -13.53 -2.99
C ASP A 221 -13.81 -13.37 -4.37
N ILE A 222 -12.63 -13.95 -4.55
CA ILE A 222 -11.92 -13.97 -5.82
C ILE A 222 -12.78 -14.56 -6.96
N LYS A 223 -13.62 -15.58 -6.68
CA LYS A 223 -14.54 -16.14 -7.69
C LYS A 223 -15.55 -15.11 -8.17
N LYS A 224 -16.01 -14.23 -7.26
CA LYS A 224 -16.92 -13.14 -7.60
C LYS A 224 -16.22 -12.08 -8.43
N VAL A 225 -14.94 -11.77 -8.15
CA VAL A 225 -14.12 -10.88 -9.01
C VAL A 225 -14.07 -11.42 -10.44
N PHE A 226 -13.64 -12.67 -10.64
CA PHE A 226 -13.59 -13.28 -11.98
C PHE A 226 -14.96 -13.35 -12.66
N SER A 227 -16.02 -13.66 -11.90
CA SER A 227 -17.39 -13.66 -12.44
C SER A 227 -17.80 -12.27 -12.94
N ASP A 228 -17.46 -11.21 -12.22
CA ASP A 228 -17.80 -9.84 -12.62
C ASP A 228 -16.93 -9.37 -13.80
N LEU A 229 -15.64 -9.74 -13.86
CA LEU A 229 -14.76 -9.45 -15.01
C LEU A 229 -15.30 -10.08 -16.31
N LYS A 230 -15.82 -11.31 -16.23
CA LYS A 230 -16.48 -11.98 -17.34
C LYS A 230 -17.79 -11.26 -17.71
N ARG A 231 -18.59 -10.88 -16.72
CA ARG A 231 -19.89 -10.20 -16.92
C ARG A 231 -19.75 -8.82 -17.56
N THR A 232 -18.66 -8.11 -17.28
CA THR A 232 -18.35 -6.81 -17.90
C THR A 232 -17.55 -6.94 -19.19
N HIS A 233 -17.28 -8.16 -19.66
CA HIS A 233 -16.49 -8.43 -20.87
C HIS A 233 -15.09 -7.78 -20.86
N LEU A 234 -14.51 -7.53 -19.68
CA LEU A 234 -13.18 -6.90 -19.59
C LEU A 234 -12.08 -7.90 -19.90
N PHE A 235 -12.21 -9.11 -19.37
CA PHE A 235 -11.28 -10.21 -19.61
C PHE A 235 -12.04 -11.51 -19.91
N SER A 236 -11.58 -12.21 -20.94
CA SER A 236 -11.98 -13.61 -21.18
C SER A 236 -11.07 -14.55 -20.38
N ARG A 237 -11.49 -15.81 -20.20
CA ARG A 237 -10.68 -16.79 -19.45
C ARG A 237 -9.37 -17.10 -20.15
N ASP A 238 -9.38 -17.17 -21.48
CA ASP A 238 -8.24 -17.58 -22.30
C ASP A 238 -7.17 -16.48 -22.39
N GLU A 239 -7.53 -15.24 -22.05
CA GLU A 239 -6.59 -14.12 -21.92
C GLU A 239 -5.77 -14.19 -20.62
N ILE A 240 -6.20 -14.93 -19.59
CA ILE A 240 -5.61 -14.86 -18.25
C ILE A 240 -4.52 -15.93 -18.11
N LEU A 241 -3.29 -15.48 -17.96
CA LEU A 241 -2.10 -16.33 -17.83
C LEU A 241 -1.85 -16.73 -16.37
N ALA A 242 -2.01 -15.80 -15.44
CA ALA A 242 -1.80 -16.04 -14.01
C ALA A 242 -2.51 -14.99 -13.15
N TYR A 243 -2.66 -15.31 -11.87
CA TYR A 243 -3.15 -14.34 -10.89
C TYR A 243 -2.56 -14.54 -9.50
N ARG A 244 -2.56 -13.46 -8.72
CA ARG A 244 -2.28 -13.45 -7.29
C ARG A 244 -3.18 -12.44 -6.59
N SER A 245 -3.44 -12.61 -5.30
CA SER A 245 -4.34 -11.72 -4.58
C SER A 245 -3.83 -11.36 -3.19
N HIS A 246 -4.07 -10.12 -2.78
CA HIS A 246 -3.63 -9.56 -1.50
C HIS A 246 -4.77 -8.86 -0.77
N VAL A 247 -4.70 -8.89 0.56
CA VAL A 247 -5.53 -8.04 1.41
C VAL A 247 -4.67 -6.92 1.97
N ILE A 248 -5.00 -5.69 1.61
CA ILE A 248 -4.45 -4.48 2.20
C ILE A 248 -5.44 -3.96 3.22
N LYS A 249 -5.15 -4.21 4.50
CA LYS A 249 -5.86 -3.53 5.59
C LYS A 249 -5.51 -2.06 5.59
N ASP A 250 -6.44 -1.23 6.04
CA ASP A 250 -6.23 0.21 6.19
C ASP A 250 -5.82 0.90 4.88
N ALA A 251 -6.39 0.46 3.74
CA ALA A 251 -6.08 1.01 2.42
C ALA A 251 -6.51 2.48 2.29
N ILE A 252 -7.70 2.83 2.80
CA ILE A 252 -8.18 4.21 2.89
C ILE A 252 -8.43 4.55 4.36
N LEU A 253 -7.83 5.63 4.85
CA LEU A 253 -7.88 6.04 6.25
C LEU A 253 -8.88 7.19 6.43
N TYR A 254 -9.67 7.15 7.48
CA TYR A 254 -10.55 8.27 7.83
C TYR A 254 -10.82 8.32 9.33
N GLY A 255 -11.44 9.42 9.76
CA GLY A 255 -11.53 9.79 11.16
C GLY A 255 -10.23 10.39 11.70
N THR A 256 -10.29 10.93 12.91
CA THR A 256 -9.22 11.75 13.48
C THR A 256 -8.62 11.04 14.69
N PRO A 257 -7.28 10.87 14.75
CA PRO A 257 -6.63 10.35 15.95
C PRO A 257 -6.92 11.22 17.17
N SER A 258 -7.24 10.59 18.29
CA SER A 258 -7.56 11.25 19.55
C SER A 258 -6.63 10.87 20.70
N VAL A 259 -5.81 9.83 20.51
CA VAL A 259 -4.84 9.33 21.50
C VAL A 259 -3.42 9.59 21.01
N GLU A 260 -2.66 10.42 21.74
CA GLU A 260 -1.22 10.63 21.54
C GLU A 260 -0.42 10.01 22.70
N LEU A 261 0.78 9.53 22.39
CA LEU A 261 1.67 8.85 23.34
C LEU A 261 3.07 9.42 23.21
N ASP A 262 3.60 10.03 24.27
CA ASP A 262 4.84 10.82 24.23
C ASP A 262 6.08 10.05 23.78
N PHE A 263 6.12 8.74 24.03
CA PHE A 263 7.22 7.86 23.63
C PHE A 263 7.12 7.35 22.18
N ILE A 264 6.05 7.71 21.46
CA ILE A 264 5.80 7.35 20.07
C ILE A 264 5.78 8.59 19.19
N LYS A 265 6.62 8.60 18.15
CA LYS A 265 6.52 9.54 17.03
C LYS A 265 5.85 8.85 15.86
N ASN A 266 4.68 9.33 15.48
CA ASN A 266 3.92 8.81 14.34
C ASN A 266 4.48 9.38 13.03
N CYS A 267 4.82 8.50 12.08
CA CYS A 267 5.43 8.87 10.80
C CYS A 267 4.79 8.10 9.63
N GLY A 268 4.85 8.67 8.43
CA GLY A 268 4.28 8.07 7.22
C GLY A 268 2.75 7.96 7.24
N ARG A 269 2.19 7.36 6.17
CA ARG A 269 0.74 7.31 5.92
C ARG A 269 -0.07 6.69 7.06
N LEU A 270 0.34 5.49 7.50
CA LEU A 270 -0.38 4.70 8.50
C LEU A 270 -0.16 5.21 9.93
N GLY A 271 1.04 5.68 10.26
CA GLY A 271 1.33 6.25 11.58
C GLY A 271 0.63 7.59 11.79
N LEU A 272 0.72 8.50 10.81
CA LEU A 272 0.03 9.80 10.84
C LEU A 272 -1.49 9.68 10.67
N TRP A 273 -1.99 8.53 10.23
CA TRP A 273 -3.39 8.28 9.91
C TRP A 273 -3.95 9.24 8.85
N LYS A 274 -3.21 9.45 7.75
CA LYS A 274 -3.58 10.37 6.66
C LYS A 274 -3.45 9.70 5.30
N ASN A 275 -4.37 9.98 4.38
CA ASN A 275 -4.29 9.51 2.98
C ASN A 275 -3.32 10.37 2.16
N ILE A 276 -2.04 10.30 2.50
CA ILE A 276 -0.97 10.98 1.78
C ILE A 276 -0.45 10.14 0.62
N SER A 277 0.06 10.80 -0.42
CA SER A 277 0.75 10.19 -1.54
C SER A 277 2.12 9.60 -1.12
N LEU A 278 2.75 8.85 -2.02
CA LEU A 278 4.09 8.32 -1.79
C LEU A 278 5.11 9.46 -1.62
N GLU A 279 5.05 10.46 -2.49
CA GLU A 279 5.93 11.63 -2.49
C GLU A 279 5.79 12.43 -1.18
N GLU A 280 4.55 12.66 -0.76
CA GLU A 280 4.24 13.31 0.52
C GLU A 280 4.75 12.49 1.71
N ALA A 281 4.62 11.16 1.66
CA ALA A 281 5.15 10.28 2.70
C ALA A 281 6.68 10.39 2.81
N VAL A 282 7.40 10.40 1.68
CA VAL A 282 8.87 10.59 1.67
C VAL A 282 9.24 11.95 2.23
N TYR A 283 8.55 13.02 1.81
CA TYR A 283 8.81 14.37 2.29
C TYR A 283 8.57 14.51 3.80
N LEU A 284 7.46 13.98 4.31
CA LEU A 284 7.12 14.04 5.73
C LEU A 284 8.05 13.19 6.59
N VAL A 285 8.51 12.05 6.07
CA VAL A 285 9.50 11.20 6.75
C VAL A 285 10.80 11.94 7.00
N ARG A 286 11.26 12.79 6.08
CA ARG A 286 12.47 13.63 6.29
C ARG A 286 12.32 14.67 7.41
N LYS A 287 11.09 14.94 7.86
CA LYS A 287 10.78 15.85 8.98
C LYS A 287 10.38 15.09 10.25
N CYS A 288 10.27 13.77 10.16
CA CYS A 288 10.30 12.90 11.31
C CYS A 288 11.77 12.68 11.74
#